data_AF-A0A358XZ99-F1
#
_entry.id   AF-A0A358XZ99-F1
#
_cell.length_a   1.000
_cell.length_b   1.000
_cell.length_c   1.000
_cell.angle_alpha   90.00
_cell.angle_beta   90.00
_cell.angle_gamma   90.00
#
_symmetry.space_group_name_H-M   'P 1'
#
loop_
_entity.id
_entity.type
_entity.pdbx_description
1 polymer ?
#
loop_
_entity_poly.entity_id
_entity_poly.type
_entity_poly.pdbx_seq_one_letter_code
_entity_poly.pdbx_strand_id
1 'polypeptide(L)'
;MHITRWSAHIKNGRPSGVLALALSLLVSQTVLSQPHAETSESARFFDAEWLDDYAKELSRKPYRPADLAADNPLRQLDYDDYRRIVFKPEAAIWRGLETPFQLQLFHPGFLATSPVQINLVTASQAQEIAFTSNLFNYHEELDGIDGAAAGGYAGFRVHHPINTHERFEEFLVFLGASYFRGVGQNQFYGLSARGLAINTEEPGREEFPRFSEFWIEMPASDAANIRLHALLDSPSITGALHFLVQPGLPTIVDVEASLFPRRDIARVGIAPLTSMFLFDATNRGAFDDFRSAVHDSDGLLINQANGETLWRPLANPSKFQVSSFGKVRPLGFGLLQRHQTFEQFQDAEARYDKRPSLWIEP
;
A
#
# COMPACT_ATOMS: atom_id res chain seq x y z
N MET A 1 31.75 42.70 -14.11
CA MET A 1 31.97 43.79 -13.13
C MET A 1 30.91 43.59 -12.06
N HIS A 2 31.13 43.03 -10.87
CA HIS A 2 32.30 43.00 -10.00
C HIS A 2 32.64 41.58 -9.52
N ILE A 3 33.93 41.29 -9.53
CA ILE A 3 34.61 40.28 -8.73
C ILE A 3 35.00 40.96 -7.42
N THR A 4 34.79 40.32 -6.27
CA THR A 4 35.72 40.51 -5.13
C THR A 4 35.76 39.28 -4.22
N ARG A 5 36.95 39.10 -3.65
CA ARG A 5 37.56 37.92 -3.07
C ARG A 5 37.89 38.21 -1.59
N TRP A 6 37.95 37.15 -0.76
CA TRP A 6 38.83 36.96 0.44
C TRP A 6 38.39 37.72 1.72
N SER A 7 38.68 37.33 2.96
CA SER A 7 39.68 36.43 3.54
C SER A 7 39.33 36.04 4.99
N ALA A 8 39.87 34.93 5.48
CA ALA A 8 39.81 34.48 6.89
C ALA A 8 40.80 35.24 7.79
N HIS A 9 40.48 35.43 9.08
CA HIS A 9 41.43 35.76 10.15
C HIS A 9 41.08 35.02 11.45
N ILE A 10 42.01 34.19 11.92
CA ILE A 10 42.06 33.59 13.26
C ILE A 10 42.83 34.56 14.17
N LYS A 11 42.33 34.82 15.39
CA LYS A 11 43.15 35.26 16.52
C LYS A 11 42.69 34.62 17.83
N ASN A 12 43.65 33.96 18.47
CA ASN A 12 43.59 33.40 19.82
C ASN A 12 43.42 34.49 20.89
N GLY A 13 42.64 34.18 21.92
CA GLY A 13 42.57 34.92 23.17
C GLY A 13 41.92 34.08 24.28
N ARG A 14 42.73 33.56 25.18
CA ARG A 14 42.39 33.09 26.54
C ARG A 14 42.98 34.13 27.53
N PRO A 15 42.74 34.08 28.86
CA PRO A 15 41.79 33.28 29.66
C PRO A 15 41.12 34.05 30.85
N SER A 16 39.96 33.59 31.33
CA SER A 16 39.53 33.69 32.74
C SER A 16 38.40 32.67 32.90
N GLY A 17 38.49 31.59 33.68
CA GLY A 17 38.59 31.57 35.14
C GLY A 17 37.16 31.46 35.71
N VAL A 18 36.79 30.28 36.22
CA VAL A 18 35.86 30.02 37.36
C VAL A 18 35.65 28.50 37.49
N LEU A 19 35.86 28.02 38.72
CA LEU A 19 35.57 26.67 39.22
C LEU A 19 34.09 26.30 39.02
N ALA A 20 33.82 25.03 38.68
CA ALA A 20 32.56 24.38 39.02
C ALA A 20 32.79 22.90 39.32
N LEU A 21 32.27 22.48 40.47
CA LEU A 21 32.30 21.14 41.05
C LEU A 21 31.86 20.06 40.06
N ALA A 22 32.66 18.99 39.96
CA ALA A 22 32.22 17.74 39.36
C ALA A 22 31.31 17.00 40.35
N LEU A 23 30.00 17.20 40.25
CA LEU A 23 29.01 16.25 40.77
C LEU A 23 28.79 15.18 39.69
N SER A 24 29.37 14.00 39.90
CA SER A 24 29.06 12.80 39.14
C SER A 24 27.65 12.30 39.52
N LEU A 25 26.64 12.75 38.77
CA LEU A 25 25.33 12.09 38.73
C LEU A 25 25.43 10.84 37.85
N LEU A 26 25.45 9.67 38.48
CA LEU A 26 25.07 8.41 37.85
C LEU A 26 23.60 8.51 37.45
N VAL A 27 23.34 8.99 36.23
CA VAL A 27 22.04 8.81 35.59
C VAL A 27 22.02 7.38 35.08
N SER A 28 21.39 6.48 35.82
CA SER A 28 20.94 5.19 35.29
C SER A 28 19.98 5.48 34.13
N GLN A 29 20.49 5.47 32.91
CA GLN A 29 19.66 5.40 31.73
C GLN A 29 19.14 3.97 31.62
N THR A 30 17.98 3.70 32.22
CA THR A 30 17.08 2.71 31.65
C THR A 30 16.62 3.29 30.32
N VAL A 31 17.42 3.09 29.27
CA VAL A 31 16.94 3.26 27.90
C VAL A 31 15.84 2.23 27.75
N LEU A 32 14.58 2.67 27.82
CA LEU A 32 13.47 1.87 27.32
C LEU A 32 13.80 1.59 25.85
N SER A 33 14.22 0.36 25.57
CA SER A 33 14.47 -0.10 24.21
C SER A 33 13.18 0.12 23.42
N GLN A 34 13.22 1.07 22.49
CA GLN A 34 12.08 1.30 21.61
C GLN A 34 11.97 0.10 20.66
N PRO A 35 10.77 -0.46 20.47
CA PRO A 35 10.60 -1.52 19.49
C PRO A 35 10.99 -0.98 18.12
N HIS A 36 11.87 -1.71 17.44
CA HIS A 36 12.31 -1.39 16.09
C HIS A 36 12.14 -2.62 15.21
N ALA A 37 11.84 -2.41 13.93
CA ALA A 37 11.85 -3.50 12.96
C ALA A 37 13.30 -3.91 12.73
N GLU A 38 13.63 -5.17 12.99
CA GLU A 38 14.96 -5.73 12.75
C GLU A 38 15.02 -6.33 11.35
N THR A 39 16.11 -6.07 10.64
CA THR A 39 16.40 -6.76 9.37
C THR A 39 17.17 -8.04 9.65
N SER A 40 16.95 -9.07 8.82
CA SER A 40 17.72 -10.31 8.90
C SER A 40 19.22 -10.05 8.63
N GLU A 41 20.10 -10.86 9.22
CA GLU A 41 21.56 -10.74 9.04
C GLU A 41 22.01 -11.05 7.59
N SER A 42 21.18 -11.71 6.78
CA SER A 42 21.52 -12.10 5.41
C SER A 42 21.03 -11.07 4.39
N ALA A 43 21.96 -10.29 3.84
CA ALA A 43 21.72 -9.47 2.67
C ALA A 43 21.81 -10.29 1.38
N ARG A 44 20.88 -10.08 0.44
CA ARG A 44 20.89 -10.68 -0.90
C ARG A 44 21.00 -9.59 -1.95
N PHE A 45 21.63 -9.88 -3.08
CA PHE A 45 21.63 -8.97 -4.22
C PHE A 45 20.19 -8.74 -4.71
N PHE A 46 19.89 -7.50 -5.10
CA PHE A 46 18.63 -7.13 -5.72
C PHE A 46 18.81 -6.00 -6.74
N ASP A 47 18.19 -6.19 -7.90
CA ASP A 47 17.78 -5.14 -8.83
C ASP A 47 16.46 -5.55 -9.51
N ALA A 48 15.90 -4.65 -10.32
CA ALA A 48 14.62 -4.89 -11.01
C ALA A 48 14.71 -6.05 -12.02
N GLU A 49 15.80 -6.14 -12.78
CA GLU A 49 16.02 -7.18 -13.79
C GLU A 49 16.11 -8.57 -13.13
N TRP A 50 16.77 -8.68 -11.98
CA TRP A 50 16.79 -9.90 -11.19
C TRP A 50 15.37 -10.34 -10.80
N LEU A 51 14.49 -9.42 -10.42
CA LEU A 51 13.12 -9.77 -10.04
C LEU A 51 12.31 -10.27 -11.25
N ASP A 52 12.48 -9.64 -12.42
CA ASP A 52 11.88 -10.10 -13.67
C ASP A 52 12.31 -11.54 -14.00
N ASP A 53 13.61 -11.82 -13.94
CA ASP A 53 14.15 -13.15 -14.19
C ASP A 53 13.71 -14.15 -13.12
N TYR A 54 13.67 -13.74 -11.85
CA TYR A 54 13.20 -14.57 -10.75
C TYR A 54 11.72 -14.96 -10.93
N ALA A 55 10.86 -14.01 -11.28
CA ALA A 55 9.45 -14.29 -11.58
C ALA A 55 9.31 -15.25 -12.77
N LYS A 56 10.10 -15.05 -13.83
CA LYS A 56 10.12 -15.92 -15.01
C LYS A 56 10.56 -17.34 -14.68
N GLU A 57 11.60 -17.51 -13.89
CA GLU A 57 12.05 -18.82 -13.43
C GLU A 57 11.01 -19.48 -12.53
N LEU A 58 10.39 -18.71 -11.64
CA LEU A 58 9.36 -19.19 -10.73
C LEU A 58 8.17 -19.75 -11.50
N SER A 59 7.78 -19.17 -12.65
CA SER A 59 6.68 -19.64 -13.50
C SER A 59 6.80 -21.12 -13.92
N ARG A 60 8.03 -21.65 -13.96
CA ARG A 60 8.34 -23.04 -14.36
C ARG A 60 8.21 -24.05 -13.23
N LYS A 61 7.96 -23.58 -12.01
CA LYS A 61 7.77 -24.42 -10.81
C LYS A 61 6.27 -24.58 -10.51
N PRO A 62 5.84 -25.56 -9.72
CA PRO A 62 4.47 -25.58 -9.21
C PRO A 62 4.22 -24.43 -8.22
N TYR A 63 3.03 -23.83 -8.27
CA TYR A 63 2.59 -22.85 -7.27
C TYR A 63 2.56 -23.47 -5.86
N ARG A 64 2.99 -22.69 -4.86
CA ARG A 64 2.95 -23.09 -3.45
C ARG A 64 2.22 -22.01 -2.65
N PRO A 65 1.01 -22.28 -2.13
CA PRO A 65 0.34 -21.34 -1.26
C PRO A 65 1.14 -21.17 0.05
N ALA A 66 1.13 -19.95 0.58
CA ALA A 66 1.81 -19.59 1.82
C ALA A 66 0.81 -18.97 2.81
N ASP A 67 -0.37 -19.58 2.92
CA ASP A 67 -1.39 -19.17 3.87
C ASP A 67 -1.05 -19.68 5.27
N LEU A 68 -1.49 -18.95 6.29
CA LEU A 68 -1.50 -19.44 7.65
C LEU A 68 -2.22 -20.80 7.71
N ALA A 69 -1.68 -21.72 8.51
CA ALA A 69 -2.28 -23.03 8.74
C ALA A 69 -3.76 -22.89 9.15
N ALA A 70 -4.60 -23.84 8.76
CA ALA A 70 -6.06 -23.73 8.97
C ALA A 70 -6.45 -23.66 10.45
N ASP A 71 -5.64 -24.25 11.32
CA ASP A 71 -5.75 -24.27 12.78
C ASP A 71 -5.01 -23.10 13.45
N ASN A 72 -4.42 -22.18 12.68
CA ASN A 72 -3.76 -21.00 13.23
C ASN A 72 -4.81 -20.09 13.94
N PRO A 73 -4.60 -19.71 15.22
CA PRO A 73 -5.57 -18.96 15.99
C PRO A 73 -5.89 -17.58 15.39
N LEU A 74 -4.96 -16.98 14.64
CA LEU A 74 -5.17 -15.68 14.00
C LEU A 74 -6.25 -15.73 12.91
N ARG A 75 -6.53 -16.91 12.34
CA ARG A 75 -7.62 -17.11 11.38
C ARG A 75 -9.00 -17.12 12.03
N GLN A 76 -9.07 -17.28 13.35
CA GLN A 76 -10.32 -17.31 14.11
C GLN A 76 -10.74 -15.94 14.64
N LEU A 77 -9.90 -14.93 14.45
CA LEU A 77 -10.24 -13.55 14.80
C LEU A 77 -11.43 -13.08 13.98
N ASP A 78 -12.38 -12.46 14.64
CA ASP A 78 -13.39 -11.66 13.97
C ASP A 78 -12.88 -10.24 13.68
N TYR A 79 -13.77 -9.41 13.12
CA TYR A 79 -13.43 -8.03 12.78
C TYR A 79 -13.05 -7.18 14.02
N ASP A 80 -13.77 -7.36 15.12
CA ASP A 80 -13.59 -6.56 16.33
C ASP A 80 -12.32 -6.96 17.09
N ASP A 81 -11.95 -8.23 17.07
CA ASP A 81 -10.66 -8.69 17.58
C ASP A 81 -9.51 -8.20 16.71
N TYR A 82 -9.61 -8.31 15.38
CA TYR A 82 -8.52 -7.94 14.50
C TYR A 82 -8.18 -6.44 14.55
N ARG A 83 -9.18 -5.56 14.64
CA ARG A 83 -8.97 -4.11 14.77
C ARG A 83 -8.32 -3.68 16.09
N ARG A 84 -8.28 -4.57 17.09
CA ARG A 84 -7.61 -4.35 18.39
C ARG A 84 -6.11 -4.64 18.34
N ILE A 85 -5.60 -5.20 17.23
CA ILE A 85 -4.17 -5.35 16.95
C ILE A 85 -3.68 -4.10 16.22
N VAL A 86 -2.90 -3.26 16.90
CA VAL A 86 -2.53 -1.94 16.39
C VAL A 86 -1.03 -1.81 16.27
N PHE A 87 -0.52 -1.49 15.08
CA PHE A 87 0.89 -1.18 14.88
C PHE A 87 1.32 0.04 15.71
N LYS A 88 2.48 -0.03 16.35
CA LYS A 88 3.10 1.03 17.16
C LYS A 88 3.72 2.09 16.26
N PRO A 89 3.15 3.31 16.11
CA PRO A 89 3.67 4.31 15.19
C PRO A 89 5.12 4.73 15.47
N GLU A 90 5.57 4.63 16.72
CA GLU A 90 6.96 4.84 17.15
C GLU A 90 7.95 3.82 16.59
N ALA A 91 7.47 2.66 16.16
CA ALA A 91 8.26 1.61 15.52
C ALA A 91 8.21 1.66 13.98
N ALA A 92 7.64 2.73 13.41
CA ALA A 92 7.57 2.91 11.96
C ALA A 92 8.97 2.87 11.34
N ILE A 93 9.10 2.15 10.23
CA ILE A 93 10.37 2.02 9.52
C ILE A 93 10.74 3.39 8.95
N TRP A 94 12.02 3.73 9.08
CA TRP A 94 12.62 5.02 8.76
C TRP A 94 12.15 6.21 9.62
N ARG A 95 11.41 5.96 10.71
CA ARG A 95 11.10 7.01 11.67
C ARG A 95 12.39 7.59 12.26
N GLY A 96 12.48 8.92 12.27
CA GLY A 96 13.64 9.63 12.79
C GLY A 96 14.83 9.69 11.83
N LEU A 97 14.73 9.08 10.65
CA LEU A 97 15.69 9.28 9.56
C LEU A 97 15.27 10.51 8.73
N GLU A 98 16.25 11.14 8.08
CA GLU A 98 16.01 12.23 7.13
C GLU A 98 15.46 11.65 5.82
N THR A 99 14.15 11.35 5.79
CA THR A 99 13.43 10.90 4.60
C THR A 99 11.96 11.33 4.66
N PRO A 100 11.32 11.64 3.53
CA PRO A 100 9.92 12.03 3.48
C PRO A 100 8.96 10.84 3.50
N PHE A 101 9.43 9.60 3.69
CA PHE A 101 8.57 8.41 3.74
C PHE A 101 8.77 7.59 5.01
N GLN A 102 7.69 6.98 5.50
CA GLN A 102 7.72 6.00 6.59
C GLN A 102 6.84 4.80 6.23
N LEU A 103 7.20 3.62 6.74
CA LEU A 103 6.41 2.40 6.55
C LEU A 103 5.85 1.91 7.89
N GLN A 104 4.62 1.40 7.84
CA GLN A 104 4.05 0.61 8.93
C GLN A 104 3.55 -0.71 8.36
N LEU A 105 3.60 -1.76 9.18
CA LEU A 105 3.33 -3.14 8.75
C LEU A 105 1.95 -3.58 9.25
N PHE A 106 1.29 -4.44 8.48
CA PHE A 106 0.03 -5.06 8.89
C PHE A 106 0.28 -6.42 9.54
N HIS A 107 -0.43 -6.68 10.63
CA HIS A 107 -0.42 -7.99 11.30
C HIS A 107 -1.29 -9.00 10.52
N PRO A 108 -0.90 -10.27 10.38
CA PRO A 108 -1.77 -11.32 9.84
C PRO A 108 -2.97 -11.65 10.76
N GLY A 109 -4.10 -12.01 10.18
CA GLY A 109 -5.28 -12.43 10.94
C GLY A 109 -6.59 -12.06 10.26
N PHE A 110 -7.70 -12.59 10.78
CA PHE A 110 -9.03 -12.44 10.19
C PHE A 110 -9.02 -12.85 8.71
N LEU A 111 -9.19 -11.91 7.78
CA LEU A 111 -9.13 -12.14 6.33
C LEU A 111 -7.70 -12.10 5.76
N ALA A 112 -6.76 -11.47 6.46
CA ALA A 112 -5.37 -11.30 6.04
C ALA A 112 -4.52 -12.51 6.44
N THR A 113 -4.80 -13.65 5.80
CA THR A 113 -4.23 -14.96 6.19
C THR A 113 -3.05 -15.41 5.34
N SER A 114 -2.58 -14.60 4.40
CA SER A 114 -1.47 -14.92 3.49
C SER A 114 -0.32 -13.93 3.73
N PRO A 115 0.62 -14.22 4.63
CA PRO A 115 1.76 -13.34 4.87
C PRO A 115 2.59 -13.09 3.59
N VAL A 116 3.26 -11.95 3.60
CA VAL A 116 4.20 -11.49 2.57
C VAL A 116 5.56 -11.27 3.20
N GLN A 117 6.60 -11.57 2.43
CA GLN A 117 7.96 -11.17 2.76
C GLN A 117 8.16 -9.70 2.38
N ILE A 118 8.82 -8.91 3.22
CA ILE A 118 9.08 -7.50 2.95
C ILE A 118 10.57 -7.25 3.13
N ASN A 119 11.22 -6.78 2.08
CA ASN A 119 12.64 -6.50 2.06
C ASN A 119 12.89 -5.00 1.94
N LEU A 120 13.85 -4.48 2.71
CA LEU A 120 14.40 -3.14 2.49
C LEU A 120 15.61 -3.24 1.58
N VAL A 121 15.67 -2.39 0.56
CA VAL A 121 16.79 -2.36 -0.40
C VAL A 121 17.65 -1.13 -0.14
N THR A 122 18.94 -1.37 0.13
CA THR A 122 19.97 -0.33 0.23
C THR A 122 21.17 -0.73 -0.62
N ALA A 123 21.65 0.17 -1.49
CA ALA A 123 22.82 -0.08 -2.35
C ALA A 123 22.78 -1.44 -3.10
N SER A 124 21.63 -1.80 -3.69
CA SER A 124 21.38 -3.08 -4.39
C SER A 124 21.43 -4.33 -3.51
N GLN A 125 21.29 -4.16 -2.20
CA GLN A 125 21.17 -5.24 -1.23
C GLN A 125 19.80 -5.23 -0.58
N ALA A 126 19.06 -6.32 -0.74
CA ALA A 126 17.81 -6.60 -0.08
C ALA A 126 18.06 -7.28 1.26
N GLN A 127 17.43 -6.76 2.32
CA GLN A 127 17.36 -7.39 3.63
C GLN A 127 15.91 -7.54 4.06
N GLU A 128 15.51 -8.78 4.39
CA GLU A 128 14.17 -9.08 4.88
C GLU A 128 13.95 -8.42 6.24
N ILE A 129 12.77 -7.83 6.45
CA ILE A 129 12.30 -7.38 7.76
C ILE A 129 11.78 -8.61 8.49
N ALA A 130 12.47 -8.99 9.56
CA ALA A 130 12.06 -10.13 10.37
C ALA A 130 10.71 -9.84 11.06
N PHE A 131 9.85 -10.85 11.12
CA PHE A 131 8.61 -10.72 11.87
C PHE A 131 8.89 -10.59 13.36
N THR A 132 8.24 -9.62 14.01
CA THR A 132 8.18 -9.56 15.47
C THR A 132 6.84 -8.99 15.93
N SER A 133 6.21 -9.68 16.88
CA SER A 133 4.97 -9.24 17.51
C SER A 133 5.15 -7.94 18.31
N ASN A 134 6.40 -7.59 18.67
CA ASN A 134 6.72 -6.39 19.44
C ASN A 134 6.41 -5.07 18.71
N LEU A 135 6.19 -5.10 17.38
CA LEU A 135 5.76 -3.92 16.60
C LEU A 135 4.28 -3.57 16.82
N PHE A 136 3.53 -4.43 17.50
CA PHE A 136 2.10 -4.30 17.68
C PHE A 136 1.72 -4.17 19.16
N ASN A 137 0.67 -3.41 19.41
CA ASN A 137 -0.09 -3.43 20.65
C ASN A 137 -1.26 -4.39 20.46
N TYR A 138 -1.40 -5.32 21.40
CA TYR A 138 -2.55 -6.21 21.52
C TYR A 138 -3.38 -5.69 22.69
N HIS A 139 -4.67 -5.46 22.48
CA HIS A 139 -5.57 -5.10 23.57
C HIS A 139 -5.66 -6.24 24.58
N GLU A 140 -5.94 -5.95 25.85
CA GLU A 140 -6.02 -6.95 26.95
C GLU A 140 -7.01 -8.10 26.67
N GLU A 141 -8.04 -7.82 25.88
CA GLU A 141 -9.02 -8.83 25.43
C GLU A 141 -8.41 -9.89 24.48
N LEU A 142 -7.18 -9.66 24.00
CA LEU A 142 -6.43 -10.56 23.13
C LEU A 142 -5.28 -11.30 23.86
N ASP A 143 -5.19 -11.23 25.19
CA ASP A 143 -4.09 -11.81 25.99
C ASP A 143 -3.87 -13.33 25.77
N GLY A 144 -4.88 -14.05 25.26
CA GLY A 144 -4.80 -15.47 24.92
C GLY A 144 -4.26 -15.77 23.52
N ILE A 145 -4.01 -14.75 22.69
CA ILE A 145 -3.58 -14.91 21.30
C ILE A 145 -2.05 -14.87 21.23
N ASP A 146 -1.48 -15.94 20.68
CA ASP A 146 -0.07 -15.97 20.34
C ASP A 146 0.21 -15.15 19.07
N GLY A 147 0.63 -13.89 19.23
CA GLY A 147 1.06 -13.04 18.12
C GLY A 147 2.27 -13.59 17.35
N ALA A 148 3.08 -14.47 17.94
CA ALA A 148 4.19 -15.12 17.23
C ALA A 148 3.70 -16.09 16.13
N ALA A 149 2.46 -16.57 16.23
CA ALA A 149 1.85 -17.47 15.25
C ALA A 149 1.66 -16.84 13.85
N ALA A 150 1.86 -15.53 13.72
CA ALA A 150 1.81 -14.82 12.43
C ALA A 150 2.94 -15.22 11.48
N GLY A 151 4.18 -15.36 11.99
CA GLY A 151 5.35 -15.78 11.20
C GLY A 151 5.71 -14.90 9.99
N GLY A 152 5.12 -13.71 9.87
CA GLY A 152 5.27 -12.81 8.72
C GLY A 152 4.32 -11.61 8.83
N TYR A 153 4.34 -10.71 7.85
CA TYR A 153 3.46 -9.54 7.81
C TYR A 153 2.36 -9.73 6.78
N ALA A 154 1.18 -9.17 6.99
CA ALA A 154 0.07 -9.24 6.02
C ALA A 154 0.25 -8.30 4.82
N GLY A 155 1.09 -7.28 4.98
CA GLY A 155 1.27 -6.19 4.03
C GLY A 155 1.88 -4.98 4.72
N PHE A 156 1.82 -3.84 4.05
CA PHE A 156 2.33 -2.59 4.60
C PHE A 156 1.55 -1.38 4.08
N ARG A 157 1.77 -0.25 4.74
CA ARG A 157 1.26 1.06 4.37
C ARG A 157 2.36 2.10 4.42
N VAL A 158 2.32 3.03 3.47
CA VAL A 158 3.30 4.10 3.31
C VAL A 158 2.69 5.41 3.80
N HIS A 159 3.49 6.14 4.56
CA HIS A 159 3.14 7.46 5.07
C HIS A 159 4.04 8.53 4.47
N HIS A 160 3.46 9.71 4.24
CA HIS A 160 4.14 10.90 3.73
C HIS A 160 3.47 12.15 4.31
N PRO A 161 4.16 13.29 4.48
CA PRO A 161 3.55 14.59 4.78
C PRO A 161 2.75 15.16 3.60
N ILE A 162 1.70 14.43 3.17
CA ILE A 162 0.92 14.74 1.96
C ILE A 162 -0.01 15.94 2.14
N ASN A 163 -0.55 16.17 3.34
CA ASN A 163 -1.45 17.30 3.60
C ASN A 163 -0.78 18.43 4.39
N THR A 164 0.09 18.11 5.36
CA THR A 164 0.83 19.10 6.15
C THR A 164 2.29 18.65 6.33
N HIS A 165 3.21 19.61 6.47
CA HIS A 165 4.64 19.32 6.59
C HIS A 165 5.01 18.67 7.93
N GLU A 166 4.15 18.80 8.95
CA GLU A 166 4.41 18.36 10.33
C GLU A 166 3.95 16.93 10.60
N ARG A 167 3.13 16.34 9.73
CA ARG A 167 2.46 15.06 10.00
C ARG A 167 2.63 14.08 8.85
N PHE A 168 3.17 12.92 9.15
CA PHE A 168 3.14 11.75 8.27
C PHE A 168 1.74 11.15 8.28
N GLU A 169 1.10 11.12 7.12
CA GLU A 169 -0.23 10.55 6.93
C GLU A 169 -0.16 9.41 5.93
N GLU A 170 -0.98 8.39 6.18
CA GLU A 170 -1.08 7.22 5.33
C GLU A 170 -1.66 7.63 3.96
N PHE A 171 -0.99 7.25 2.88
CA PHE A 171 -1.45 7.58 1.53
C PHE A 171 -1.45 6.40 0.55
N LEU A 172 -0.80 5.29 0.90
CA LEU A 172 -0.68 4.10 0.05
C LEU A 172 -0.69 2.83 0.91
N VAL A 173 -1.45 1.82 0.50
CA VAL A 173 -1.59 0.52 1.19
C VAL A 173 -1.46 -0.62 0.21
N PHE A 174 -0.68 -1.64 0.58
CA PHE A 174 -0.65 -2.96 -0.04
C PHE A 174 -1.11 -3.99 0.97
N LEU A 175 -2.28 -4.61 0.75
CA LEU A 175 -2.86 -5.58 1.69
C LEU A 175 -3.90 -6.47 0.98
N GLY A 176 -3.72 -7.78 1.08
CA GLY A 176 -4.65 -8.79 0.56
C GLY A 176 -4.51 -9.03 -0.95
N ALA A 177 -4.32 -10.30 -1.33
CA ALA A 177 -4.05 -10.72 -2.71
C ALA A 177 -3.06 -9.75 -3.40
N SER A 178 -3.34 -9.27 -4.61
CA SER A 178 -2.52 -8.25 -5.30
C SER A 178 -3.15 -6.86 -5.23
N TYR A 179 -3.95 -6.55 -4.21
CA TYR A 179 -4.64 -5.27 -4.10
C TYR A 179 -3.71 -4.19 -3.53
N PHE A 180 -3.93 -2.97 -4.02
CA PHE A 180 -3.37 -1.78 -3.40
C PHE A 180 -4.33 -0.60 -3.54
N ARG A 181 -4.22 0.34 -2.61
CA ARG A 181 -5.04 1.55 -2.54
C ARG A 181 -4.14 2.75 -2.34
N GLY A 182 -4.45 3.84 -3.03
CA GLY A 182 -3.78 5.13 -2.86
C GLY A 182 -4.79 6.25 -2.68
N VAL A 183 -4.38 7.32 -2.01
CA VAL A 183 -5.14 8.57 -1.91
C VAL A 183 -4.28 9.75 -2.33
N GLY A 184 -4.90 10.76 -2.93
CA GLY A 184 -4.30 12.07 -3.12
C GLY A 184 -4.45 12.95 -1.89
N GLN A 185 -3.99 14.19 -2.02
CA GLN A 185 -4.12 15.21 -0.99
C GLN A 185 -5.59 15.38 -0.56
N ASN A 186 -5.83 15.39 0.76
CA ASN A 186 -7.11 15.56 1.44
C ASN A 186 -8.19 14.50 1.13
N GLN A 187 -7.80 13.36 0.59
CA GLN A 187 -8.70 12.25 0.24
C GLN A 187 -8.68 11.11 1.28
N PHE A 188 -9.71 10.26 1.22
CA PHE A 188 -9.86 9.05 2.03
C PHE A 188 -9.92 7.82 1.12
N TYR A 189 -9.56 6.64 1.63
CA TYR A 189 -9.60 5.44 0.82
C TYR A 189 -11.01 5.11 0.33
N GLY A 190 -11.08 4.70 -0.94
CA GLY A 190 -12.28 4.15 -1.56
C GLY A 190 -11.93 2.93 -2.40
N LEU A 191 -12.01 3.11 -3.72
CA LEU A 191 -11.69 2.08 -4.70
C LEU A 191 -10.22 1.59 -4.58
N SER A 192 -9.97 0.39 -5.09
CA SER A 192 -8.66 -0.25 -5.12
C SER A 192 -8.22 -0.55 -6.55
N ALA A 193 -6.92 -0.57 -6.77
CA ALA A 193 -6.31 -1.22 -7.93
C ALA A 193 -5.83 -2.63 -7.55
N ARG A 194 -5.54 -3.46 -8.55
CA ARG A 194 -4.81 -4.73 -8.33
C ARG A 194 -3.69 -4.89 -9.33
N GLY A 195 -2.66 -5.67 -8.98
CA GLY A 195 -1.59 -6.04 -9.90
C GLY A 195 -2.10 -6.81 -11.12
N LEU A 196 -3.06 -7.73 -10.93
CA LEU A 196 -3.67 -8.50 -12.01
C LEU A 196 -5.04 -9.06 -11.61
N ALA A 197 -5.90 -9.33 -12.58
CA ALA A 197 -7.15 -10.06 -12.37
C ALA A 197 -7.25 -11.24 -13.34
N ILE A 198 -7.81 -12.37 -12.90
CA ILE A 198 -7.89 -13.59 -13.71
C ILE A 198 -9.28 -14.18 -13.62
N ASN A 199 -9.90 -14.46 -14.77
CA ASN A 199 -11.19 -15.16 -14.88
C ASN A 199 -12.34 -14.53 -14.06
N THR A 200 -12.45 -13.19 -14.04
CA THR A 200 -13.44 -12.44 -13.26
C THR A 200 -14.88 -12.46 -13.82
N GLU A 201 -15.06 -12.94 -15.06
CA GLU A 201 -16.34 -12.88 -15.77
C GLU A 201 -17.35 -13.97 -15.36
N GLU A 202 -17.00 -14.86 -14.43
CA GLU A 202 -17.89 -15.94 -13.97
C GLU A 202 -17.81 -16.13 -12.44
N PRO A 203 -18.95 -16.12 -11.71
CA PRO A 203 -18.96 -16.31 -10.27
C PRO A 203 -18.25 -17.60 -9.84
N GLY A 204 -17.38 -17.49 -8.84
CA GLY A 204 -16.65 -18.62 -8.26
C GLY A 204 -15.48 -19.16 -9.10
N ARG A 205 -15.12 -18.49 -10.21
CA ARG A 205 -14.00 -18.88 -11.08
C ARG A 205 -12.84 -17.90 -11.10
N GLU A 206 -13.00 -16.77 -10.42
CA GLU A 206 -11.93 -15.80 -10.27
C GLU A 206 -10.74 -16.45 -9.53
N GLU A 207 -9.57 -16.35 -10.16
CA GLU A 207 -8.30 -16.63 -9.50
C GLU A 207 -7.75 -15.29 -9.01
N PHE A 208 -7.29 -15.24 -7.77
CA PHE A 208 -6.74 -14.04 -7.15
C PHE A 208 -5.22 -14.16 -7.04
N PRO A 209 -4.45 -13.62 -8.01
CA PRO A 209 -3.01 -13.48 -7.83
C PRO A 209 -2.70 -12.65 -6.59
N ARG A 210 -1.59 -12.98 -5.93
CA ARG A 210 -1.16 -12.26 -4.73
C ARG A 210 0.22 -11.64 -4.90
N PHE A 211 0.46 -10.52 -4.25
CA PHE A 211 1.84 -10.11 -3.99
C PHE A 211 2.40 -10.98 -2.87
N SER A 212 3.44 -11.75 -3.15
CA SER A 212 4.04 -12.69 -2.19
C SER A 212 5.27 -12.15 -1.49
N GLU A 213 5.97 -11.23 -2.14
CA GLU A 213 7.20 -10.64 -1.65
C GLU A 213 7.37 -9.22 -2.20
N PHE A 214 7.89 -8.33 -1.36
CA PHE A 214 8.15 -6.94 -1.71
C PHE A 214 9.61 -6.57 -1.50
N TRP A 215 10.09 -5.65 -2.33
CA TRP A 215 11.37 -4.98 -2.19
C TRP A 215 11.14 -3.49 -2.23
N ILE A 216 11.47 -2.82 -1.13
CA ILE A 216 11.17 -1.40 -0.91
C ILE A 216 12.50 -0.67 -0.87
N GLU A 217 12.78 0.14 -1.88
CA GLU A 217 14.02 0.89 -1.95
C GLU A 217 14.03 2.00 -0.91
N MET A 218 15.13 2.12 -0.17
CA MET A 218 15.32 3.21 0.76
C MET A 218 15.38 4.54 0.00
N PRO A 219 14.41 5.45 0.20
CA PRO A 219 14.40 6.74 -0.48
C PRO A 219 15.52 7.64 0.03
N ALA A 220 16.02 8.51 -0.86
CA ALA A 220 16.90 9.62 -0.48
C ALA A 220 16.15 10.66 0.39
N SER A 221 16.90 11.52 1.06
CA SER A 221 16.35 12.51 1.99
C SER A 221 15.47 13.57 1.34
N ASP A 222 15.66 13.83 0.05
CA ASP A 222 14.90 14.75 -0.78
C ASP A 222 14.01 14.04 -1.81
N ALA A 223 13.79 12.73 -1.66
CA ALA A 223 13.05 11.94 -2.64
C ALA A 223 11.60 12.42 -2.78
N ALA A 224 11.18 12.76 -4.00
CA ALA A 224 9.79 13.04 -4.33
C ALA A 224 8.94 11.76 -4.44
N ASN A 225 9.58 10.62 -4.68
CA ASN A 225 8.93 9.35 -5.00
C ASN A 225 9.45 8.23 -4.09
N ILE A 226 8.61 7.23 -3.86
CA ILE A 226 9.03 5.93 -3.30
C ILE A 226 8.99 4.87 -4.39
N ARG A 227 10.04 4.03 -4.44
CA ARG A 227 10.14 2.91 -5.39
C ARG A 227 9.93 1.59 -4.66
N LEU A 228 9.03 0.77 -5.19
CA LEU A 228 8.61 -0.50 -4.61
C LEU A 228 8.58 -1.54 -5.73
N HIS A 229 8.97 -2.77 -5.43
CA HIS A 229 8.84 -3.90 -6.35
C HIS A 229 8.08 -5.02 -5.66
N ALA A 230 7.30 -5.77 -6.43
CA ALA A 230 6.49 -6.86 -5.91
C ALA A 230 6.57 -8.08 -6.81
N LEU A 231 6.78 -9.25 -6.20
CA LEU A 231 6.56 -10.53 -6.84
C LEU A 231 5.08 -10.87 -6.76
N LEU A 232 4.44 -11.01 -7.92
CA LEU A 232 3.10 -11.55 -8.08
C LEU A 232 3.18 -13.06 -8.31
N ASP A 233 2.40 -13.83 -7.56
CA ASP A 233 2.34 -15.28 -7.70
C ASP A 233 0.91 -15.80 -7.55
N SER A 234 0.59 -16.83 -8.34
CA SER A 234 -0.71 -17.49 -8.35
C SER A 234 -0.60 -18.90 -8.94
N PRO A 235 -1.67 -19.72 -8.84
CA PRO A 235 -1.73 -21.02 -9.50
C PRO A 235 -1.45 -21.00 -11.01
N SER A 236 -1.82 -19.93 -11.71
CA SER A 236 -1.73 -19.84 -13.17
C SER A 236 -0.65 -18.90 -13.70
N ILE A 237 -0.11 -17.98 -12.91
CA ILE A 237 0.84 -16.97 -13.39
C ILE A 237 1.81 -16.52 -12.29
N THR A 238 3.00 -16.09 -12.71
CA THR A 238 3.87 -15.25 -11.89
C THR A 238 4.06 -13.91 -12.58
N GLY A 239 4.50 -12.90 -11.84
CA GLY A 239 4.92 -11.64 -12.43
C GLY A 239 5.82 -10.84 -11.52
N ALA A 240 6.54 -9.91 -12.12
CA ALA A 240 7.29 -8.88 -11.42
C ALA A 240 6.59 -7.55 -11.70
N LEU A 241 6.28 -6.81 -10.64
CA LEU A 241 5.73 -5.46 -10.75
C LEU A 241 6.69 -4.47 -10.12
N HIS A 242 6.83 -3.31 -10.75
CA HIS A 242 7.66 -2.22 -10.28
C HIS A 242 6.80 -0.96 -10.22
N PHE A 243 6.82 -0.31 -9.06
CA PHE A 243 6.02 0.85 -8.76
C PHE A 243 6.93 2.03 -8.48
N LEU A 244 6.66 3.17 -9.14
CA LEU A 244 7.19 4.46 -8.75
C LEU A 244 6.02 5.33 -8.31
N VAL A 245 5.98 5.66 -7.02
CA VAL A 245 4.82 6.33 -6.42
C VAL A 245 5.20 7.75 -6.01
N GLN A 246 4.47 8.72 -6.55
CA GLN A 246 4.59 10.13 -6.22
C GLN A 246 3.33 10.59 -5.45
N PRO A 247 3.40 10.83 -4.13
CA PRO A 247 2.28 11.41 -3.39
C PRO A 247 1.98 12.84 -3.86
N GLY A 248 0.70 13.23 -3.91
CA GLY A 248 0.33 14.59 -4.28
C GLY A 248 -1.15 14.78 -4.61
N LEU A 249 -1.43 15.78 -5.46
CA LEU A 249 -2.76 16.02 -6.03
C LEU A 249 -2.67 16.02 -7.56
N PRO A 250 -2.86 14.86 -8.22
CA PRO A 250 -3.12 13.53 -7.65
C PRO A 250 -1.85 12.84 -7.14
N THR A 251 -2.02 11.75 -6.36
CA THR A 251 -0.97 10.75 -6.19
C THR A 251 -0.84 9.96 -7.49
N ILE A 252 0.37 9.90 -8.06
CA ILE A 252 0.68 9.22 -9.31
C ILE A 252 1.39 7.91 -8.98
N VAL A 253 1.01 6.82 -9.66
CA VAL A 253 1.63 5.51 -9.52
C VAL A 253 2.00 5.00 -10.91
N ASP A 254 3.27 5.07 -11.27
CA ASP A 254 3.78 4.41 -12.47
C ASP A 254 3.95 2.92 -12.17
N VAL A 255 3.45 2.06 -13.07
CA VAL A 255 3.49 0.61 -12.91
C VAL A 255 4.08 -0.04 -14.15
N GLU A 256 5.19 -0.75 -13.97
CA GLU A 256 5.74 -1.67 -14.97
C GLU A 256 5.45 -3.11 -14.51
N ALA A 257 5.05 -3.98 -15.45
CA ALA A 257 4.69 -5.35 -15.13
C ALA A 257 5.22 -6.34 -16.18
N SER A 258 6.00 -7.32 -15.71
CA SER A 258 6.43 -8.49 -16.47
C SER A 258 5.61 -9.70 -16.02
N LEU A 259 4.87 -10.34 -16.93
CA LEU A 259 3.93 -11.42 -16.60
C LEU A 259 4.32 -12.73 -17.29
N PHE A 260 4.37 -13.82 -16.52
CA PHE A 260 4.85 -15.13 -16.96
C PHE A 260 3.84 -16.23 -16.62
N PRO A 261 2.95 -16.60 -17.57
CA PRO A 261 1.96 -17.66 -17.35
C PRO A 261 2.64 -19.02 -17.06
N ARG A 262 2.13 -19.73 -16.05
CA ARG A 262 2.47 -21.13 -15.74
C ARG A 262 1.71 -22.11 -16.65
N ARG A 263 0.52 -21.69 -17.09
CA ARG A 263 -0.43 -22.45 -17.92
C ARG A 263 -1.28 -21.48 -18.73
N ASP A 264 -2.07 -22.00 -19.67
CA ASP A 264 -3.03 -21.19 -20.42
C ASP A 264 -4.09 -20.58 -19.49
N ILE A 265 -4.42 -19.31 -19.73
CA ILE A 265 -5.38 -18.52 -18.96
C ILE A 265 -6.47 -18.01 -19.90
N ALA A 266 -7.74 -18.21 -19.54
CA ALA A 266 -8.86 -17.86 -20.40
C ALA A 266 -9.10 -16.34 -20.49
N ARG A 267 -8.96 -15.62 -19.37
CA ARG A 267 -9.15 -14.17 -19.25
C ARG A 267 -8.12 -13.57 -18.31
N VAL A 268 -7.46 -12.52 -18.77
CA VAL A 268 -6.53 -11.70 -17.98
C VAL A 268 -7.02 -10.26 -18.01
N GLY A 269 -7.17 -9.66 -16.83
CA GLY A 269 -7.45 -8.24 -16.64
C GLY A 269 -6.17 -7.48 -16.30
N ILE A 270 -5.78 -6.57 -17.18
CA ILE A 270 -4.64 -5.66 -17.02
C ILE A 270 -5.12 -4.34 -16.39
N ALA A 271 -4.34 -3.80 -15.45
CA ALA A 271 -4.68 -2.61 -14.67
C ALA A 271 -6.12 -2.66 -14.08
N PRO A 272 -6.50 -3.76 -13.38
CA PRO A 272 -7.84 -3.93 -12.84
C PRO A 272 -8.15 -2.92 -11.74
N LEU A 273 -9.37 -2.38 -11.78
CA LEU A 273 -9.93 -1.49 -10.77
C LEU A 273 -11.10 -2.18 -10.07
N THR A 274 -11.23 -1.99 -8.77
CA THR A 274 -12.33 -2.53 -7.96
C THR A 274 -12.90 -1.41 -7.11
N SER A 275 -14.20 -1.18 -7.23
CA SER A 275 -14.92 -0.14 -6.50
C SER A 275 -16.23 -0.70 -5.93
N MET A 276 -16.98 0.14 -5.24
CA MET A 276 -18.26 -0.19 -4.63
C MET A 276 -19.30 0.85 -5.07
N PHE A 277 -20.48 0.37 -5.44
CA PHE A 277 -21.65 1.21 -5.70
C PHE A 277 -22.88 0.55 -5.07
N LEU A 278 -23.50 1.22 -4.10
CA LEU A 278 -24.73 0.75 -3.47
C LEU A 278 -25.94 1.45 -4.09
N PHE A 279 -26.00 2.78 -3.96
CA PHE A 279 -27.06 3.60 -4.53
C PHE A 279 -26.68 5.06 -4.75
N ASP A 280 -27.46 5.72 -5.60
CA ASP A 280 -27.49 7.16 -5.83
C ASP A 280 -28.91 7.59 -6.27
N ALA A 281 -29.04 8.76 -6.90
CA ALA A 281 -30.32 9.26 -7.43
C ALA A 281 -30.96 8.33 -8.48
N THR A 282 -30.21 7.46 -9.15
CA THR A 282 -30.70 6.58 -10.22
C THR A 282 -31.50 5.38 -9.71
N ASN A 283 -31.24 4.95 -8.47
CA ASN A 283 -31.90 3.79 -7.85
C ASN A 283 -32.37 4.05 -6.41
N ARG A 284 -32.51 5.33 -6.02
CA ARG A 284 -32.80 5.76 -4.65
C ARG A 284 -34.05 5.12 -4.02
N GLY A 285 -35.08 4.87 -4.82
CA GLY A 285 -36.34 4.30 -4.36
C GLY A 285 -36.25 2.88 -3.80
N ALA A 286 -35.11 2.19 -3.98
CA ALA A 286 -34.86 0.87 -3.41
C ALA A 286 -34.26 0.90 -1.99
N PHE A 287 -33.91 2.06 -1.45
CA PHE A 287 -33.20 2.22 -0.18
C PHE A 287 -33.94 3.17 0.75
N ASP A 288 -34.16 2.78 2.00
CA ASP A 288 -34.59 3.67 3.07
C ASP A 288 -33.36 4.02 3.92
N ASP A 289 -32.73 5.14 3.58
CA ASP A 289 -31.48 5.63 4.16
C ASP A 289 -31.60 7.15 4.29
N PHE A 290 -30.85 7.80 5.18
CA PHE A 290 -30.84 9.26 5.26
C PHE A 290 -29.86 9.88 4.25
N ARG A 291 -28.88 9.11 3.78
CA ARG A 291 -27.86 9.52 2.82
C ARG A 291 -28.45 9.65 1.42
N SER A 292 -27.89 10.55 0.63
CA SER A 292 -28.34 10.78 -0.76
C SER A 292 -27.69 9.80 -1.75
N ALA A 293 -26.47 9.36 -1.46
CA ALA A 293 -25.73 8.36 -2.23
C ALA A 293 -24.73 7.61 -1.33
N VAL A 294 -24.41 6.37 -1.71
CA VAL A 294 -23.42 5.51 -1.06
C VAL A 294 -22.64 4.77 -2.16
N HIS A 295 -21.46 5.28 -2.50
CA HIS A 295 -20.57 4.67 -3.49
C HIS A 295 -19.16 5.25 -3.42
N ASP A 296 -18.19 4.53 -3.97
CA ASP A 296 -16.80 4.94 -4.10
C ASP A 296 -16.49 5.44 -5.52
N SER A 297 -17.38 5.16 -6.46
CA SER A 297 -17.34 5.60 -7.85
C SER A 297 -18.76 5.59 -8.40
N ASP A 298 -19.08 6.51 -9.32
CA ASP A 298 -20.40 6.63 -9.94
C ASP A 298 -20.39 6.28 -11.44
N GLY A 299 -19.22 6.08 -12.04
CA GLY A 299 -19.15 5.57 -13.41
C GLY A 299 -17.77 5.17 -13.89
N LEU A 300 -17.79 4.40 -14.97
CA LEU A 300 -16.64 4.05 -15.78
C LEU A 300 -16.52 5.06 -16.93
N LEU A 301 -15.39 5.76 -17.00
CA LEU A 301 -15.01 6.58 -18.15
C LEU A 301 -14.02 5.81 -19.01
N ILE A 302 -14.20 5.83 -20.33
CA ILE A 302 -13.25 5.24 -21.29
C ILE A 302 -13.01 6.25 -22.40
N ASN A 303 -11.74 6.57 -22.66
CA ASN A 303 -11.32 7.29 -23.85
C ASN A 303 -10.79 6.29 -24.88
N GLN A 304 -11.44 6.17 -26.03
CA GLN A 304 -11.05 5.26 -27.09
C GLN A 304 -10.10 5.92 -28.09
N ALA A 305 -9.24 5.12 -28.73
CA ALA A 305 -8.29 5.60 -29.74
C ALA A 305 -8.94 6.14 -31.03
N ASN A 306 -10.22 5.86 -31.28
CA ASN A 306 -11.00 6.44 -32.37
C ASN A 306 -11.55 7.84 -32.05
N GLY A 307 -11.28 8.38 -30.85
CA GLY A 307 -11.77 9.68 -30.38
C GLY A 307 -13.11 9.62 -29.64
N GLU A 308 -13.74 8.46 -29.50
CA GLU A 308 -14.97 8.30 -28.72
C GLU A 308 -14.68 8.30 -27.21
N THR A 309 -15.47 9.05 -26.45
CA THR A 309 -15.48 9.01 -24.98
C THR A 309 -16.76 8.37 -24.50
N LEU A 310 -16.63 7.25 -23.79
CA LEU A 310 -17.75 6.52 -23.21
C LEU A 310 -17.87 6.83 -21.72
N TRP A 311 -19.09 7.12 -21.26
CA TRP A 311 -19.44 7.15 -19.85
C TRP A 311 -20.48 6.08 -19.56
N ARG A 312 -20.12 5.11 -18.71
CA ARG A 312 -21.03 4.09 -18.20
C ARG A 312 -21.29 4.36 -16.72
N PRO A 313 -22.46 4.90 -16.34
CA PRO A 313 -22.86 4.98 -14.94
C PRO A 313 -22.83 3.59 -14.30
N LEU A 314 -22.36 3.49 -13.05
CA LEU A 314 -22.42 2.24 -12.31
C LEU A 314 -23.87 1.94 -11.90
N ALA A 315 -24.12 0.67 -11.56
CA ALA A 315 -25.41 0.21 -11.09
C ALA A 315 -25.19 -0.92 -10.09
N ASN A 316 -26.20 -1.19 -9.26
CA ASN A 316 -26.24 -2.30 -8.33
C ASN A 316 -27.32 -3.32 -8.73
N PRO A 317 -27.07 -4.16 -9.76
CA PRO A 317 -28.07 -5.10 -10.27
C PRO A 317 -28.26 -6.29 -9.33
N SER A 318 -29.46 -6.87 -9.32
CA SER A 318 -29.78 -8.08 -8.53
C SER A 318 -29.14 -9.36 -9.05
N LYS A 319 -28.48 -9.30 -10.23
CA LYS A 319 -27.78 -10.41 -10.87
C LYS A 319 -26.44 -9.92 -11.36
N PHE A 320 -25.45 -10.82 -11.36
CA PHE A 320 -24.14 -10.56 -11.93
C PHE A 320 -24.24 -10.14 -13.40
N GLN A 321 -23.51 -9.09 -13.78
CA GLN A 321 -23.48 -8.55 -15.13
C GLN A 321 -22.04 -8.30 -15.59
N VAL A 322 -21.79 -8.57 -16.86
CA VAL A 322 -20.54 -8.21 -17.54
C VAL A 322 -20.90 -7.27 -18.69
N SER A 323 -20.16 -6.16 -18.80
CA SER A 323 -20.27 -5.22 -19.92
C SER A 323 -18.92 -5.15 -20.63
N SER A 324 -18.91 -5.23 -21.96
CA SER A 324 -17.71 -5.16 -22.79
C SER A 324 -17.86 -4.05 -23.83
N PHE A 325 -16.86 -3.17 -23.93
CA PHE A 325 -16.94 -1.94 -24.73
C PHE A 325 -16.22 -2.02 -26.08
N GLY A 326 -16.19 -3.22 -26.67
CA GLY A 326 -15.60 -3.48 -27.98
C GLY A 326 -14.09 -3.72 -27.94
N LYS A 327 -13.46 -3.60 -29.11
CA LYS A 327 -12.05 -3.95 -29.36
C LYS A 327 -11.15 -2.74 -29.64
N VAL A 328 -11.71 -1.53 -29.61
CA VAL A 328 -10.92 -0.31 -29.83
C VAL A 328 -9.99 -0.12 -28.65
N ARG A 329 -8.70 0.09 -28.92
CA ARG A 329 -7.70 0.31 -27.88
C ARG A 329 -8.09 1.53 -27.04
N PRO A 330 -8.16 1.43 -25.70
CA PRO A 330 -8.34 2.62 -24.87
C PRO A 330 -7.05 3.45 -24.86
N LEU A 331 -7.19 4.78 -24.91
CA LEU A 331 -6.15 5.74 -24.55
C LEU A 331 -6.11 5.98 -23.04
N GLY A 332 -7.22 5.67 -22.36
CA GLY A 332 -7.28 5.60 -20.90
C GLY A 332 -8.67 5.20 -20.45
N PHE A 333 -8.77 4.72 -19.22
CA PHE A 333 -10.04 4.32 -18.62
C PHE A 333 -9.96 4.44 -17.10
N GLY A 334 -11.10 4.60 -16.44
CA GLY A 334 -11.10 4.75 -14.99
C GLY A 334 -12.45 4.60 -14.34
N LEU A 335 -12.44 4.26 -13.05
CA LEU A 335 -13.60 4.39 -12.18
C LEU A 335 -13.53 5.77 -11.53
N LEU A 336 -14.50 6.61 -11.87
CA LEU A 336 -14.55 8.00 -11.45
C LEU A 336 -15.67 8.21 -10.45
N GLN A 337 -15.49 9.26 -9.67
CA GLN A 337 -16.49 9.85 -8.80
C GLN A 337 -16.66 11.31 -9.18
N ARG A 338 -17.76 11.62 -9.90
CA ARG A 338 -18.06 12.98 -10.37
C ARG A 338 -18.62 13.88 -9.26
N HIS A 339 -19.25 13.28 -8.25
CA HIS A 339 -19.84 13.95 -7.11
C HIS A 339 -18.88 13.97 -5.92
N GLN A 340 -18.53 15.16 -5.41
CA GLN A 340 -17.48 15.32 -4.39
C GLN A 340 -17.86 16.34 -3.30
N THR A 341 -19.13 16.73 -3.20
CA THR A 341 -19.57 17.60 -2.09
C THR A 341 -20.15 16.77 -0.97
N PHE A 342 -19.92 17.20 0.27
CA PHE A 342 -20.43 16.50 1.45
C PHE A 342 -21.95 16.29 1.37
N GLU A 343 -22.69 17.28 0.87
CA GLU A 343 -24.15 17.27 0.82
C GLU A 343 -24.73 16.16 -0.06
N GLN A 344 -23.94 15.66 -1.01
CA GLN A 344 -24.32 14.58 -1.92
C GLN A 344 -24.25 13.20 -1.25
N PHE A 345 -23.62 13.10 -0.08
CA PHE A 345 -23.44 11.84 0.64
C PHE A 345 -23.97 11.90 2.07
N GLN A 346 -23.81 13.03 2.77
CA GLN A 346 -24.22 13.25 4.16
C GLN A 346 -23.62 12.26 5.17
N ASP A 347 -22.46 11.66 4.85
CA ASP A 347 -21.80 10.65 5.69
C ASP A 347 -20.51 11.20 6.28
N ALA A 348 -20.57 11.62 7.56
CA ALA A 348 -19.43 12.21 8.26
C ALA A 348 -18.36 11.18 8.66
N GLU A 349 -18.70 9.89 8.67
CA GLU A 349 -17.79 8.81 9.06
C GLU A 349 -17.08 8.24 7.83
N ALA A 350 -17.85 7.80 6.83
CA ALA A 350 -17.31 7.10 5.66
C ALA A 350 -16.72 8.03 4.59
N ARG A 351 -17.05 9.34 4.64
CA ARG A 351 -16.50 10.41 3.79
C ARG A 351 -16.42 10.05 2.30
N TYR A 352 -17.51 9.50 1.76
CA TYR A 352 -17.61 9.15 0.35
C TYR A 352 -17.26 10.35 -0.56
N ASP A 353 -17.61 11.58 -0.15
CA ASP A 353 -17.28 12.84 -0.83
C ASP A 353 -15.77 13.03 -1.10
N LYS A 354 -14.92 12.37 -0.30
CA LYS A 354 -13.46 12.47 -0.38
C LYS A 354 -12.77 11.24 -0.97
N ARG A 355 -13.52 10.26 -1.51
CA ARG A 355 -12.93 9.09 -2.15
C ARG A 355 -12.33 9.44 -3.52
N PRO A 356 -11.18 8.86 -3.89
CA PRO A 356 -10.50 9.19 -5.13
C PRO A 356 -11.26 8.66 -6.35
N SER A 357 -11.12 9.35 -7.47
CA SER A 357 -11.24 8.73 -8.79
C SER A 357 -9.90 8.08 -9.15
N LEU A 358 -9.91 7.00 -9.93
CA LEU A 358 -8.69 6.39 -10.43
C LEU A 358 -8.75 6.25 -11.95
N TRP A 359 -7.76 6.83 -12.61
CA TRP A 359 -7.58 6.85 -14.05
C TRP A 359 -6.33 6.06 -14.44
N ILE A 360 -6.47 5.15 -15.39
CA ILE A 360 -5.38 4.39 -16.00
C ILE A 360 -5.03 5.03 -17.35
N GLU A 361 -3.75 5.32 -17.53
CA GLU A 361 -3.13 5.73 -18.78
C GLU A 361 -2.14 4.61 -19.22
N PRO A 362 -2.46 3.84 -20.28
CA PRO A 362 -1.66 2.68 -20.72
C PRO A 362 -0.34 3.00 -21.45
#